data_AF-A0A925BY83-F1
#
_entry.id   AF-A0A925BY83-F1
#
_cell.length_a   1.000
_cell.length_b   1.000
_cell.length_c   1.000
_cell.angle_alpha   90.00
_cell.angle_beta   90.00
_cell.angle_gamma   90.00
#
_symmetry.space_group_name_H-M   'P 1'
#
loop_
_entity.id
_entity.type
_entity.pdbx_description
1 polymer ?
#
loop_
_entity_poly.entity_id
_entity_poly.type
_entity_poly.pdbx_seq_one_letter_code
_entity_poly.pdbx_strand_id
1 'polypeptide(L)'
;MFASTHLDAQSGDTSRLLQAQKIVDILKQKTLPVILAGDFNAVVSTPLITIFDNYFTRTCTTNCGFTVPVINHTRTIDFIVYGAQNKFTVTRHRVIAETYSSDHRPVMAVLQLQ
;
A
#
# COMPACT_ATOMS: atom_id res chain seq x y z
N MET A 1 -4.77 13.17 6.52
CA MET A 1 -4.05 12.35 7.52
C MET A 1 -3.14 11.40 6.76
N PHE A 2 -1.89 11.28 7.19
CA PHE A 2 -0.95 10.29 6.67
C PHE A 2 -0.74 9.21 7.73
N ALA A 3 -0.87 7.95 7.34
CA ALA A 3 -0.61 6.78 8.16
C ALA A 3 0.47 5.93 7.50
N SER A 4 1.23 5.21 8.31
CA SER A 4 2.26 4.26 7.85
C SER A 4 2.10 2.93 8.57
N THR A 5 2.41 1.83 7.89
CA THR A 5 2.43 0.50 8.50
C THR A 5 3.56 -0.37 7.94
N HIS A 6 3.88 -1.44 8.65
CA HIS A 6 4.65 -2.56 8.15
C HIS A 6 3.99 -3.82 8.73
N LEU A 7 3.31 -4.59 7.89
CA LEU A 7 2.56 -5.77 8.32
C LEU A 7 3.49 -6.96 8.53
N ASP A 8 3.06 -7.89 9.38
CA ASP A 8 3.83 -9.08 9.74
C ASP A 8 4.42 -9.83 8.53
N ALA A 9 5.73 -10.09 8.57
CA ALA A 9 6.48 -10.73 7.49
C ALA A 9 6.45 -12.27 7.57
N GLN A 10 5.86 -12.85 8.62
CA GLN A 10 5.78 -14.30 8.79
C GLN A 10 5.01 -14.99 7.65
N SER A 11 5.30 -16.27 7.46
CA SER A 11 4.69 -17.10 6.40
C SER A 11 3.18 -17.25 6.56
N GLY A 12 2.70 -17.30 7.81
CA GLY A 12 1.27 -17.36 8.12
C GLY A 12 0.58 -16.02 7.90
N ASP A 13 -0.63 -16.03 7.36
CA ASP A 13 -1.40 -14.83 7.02
C ASP A 13 -2.36 -14.36 8.13
N THR A 14 -2.72 -15.23 9.08
CA THR A 14 -3.67 -14.92 10.18
C THR A 14 -3.37 -13.61 10.88
N SER A 15 -2.12 -13.40 11.28
CA SER A 15 -1.66 -12.18 11.96
C SER A 15 -1.84 -10.94 11.08
N ARG A 16 -1.38 -11.00 9.82
CA ARG A 16 -1.54 -9.89 8.89
C ARG A 16 -3.00 -9.57 8.57
N LEU A 17 -3.87 -10.58 8.45
CA LEU A 17 -5.31 -10.38 8.18
C LEU A 17 -5.98 -9.63 9.34
N LEU A 18 -5.67 -9.98 10.59
CA LEU A 18 -6.15 -9.26 11.77
C LEU A 18 -5.63 -7.81 11.82
N GLN A 19 -4.35 -7.60 11.47
CA GLN A 19 -3.76 -6.27 11.39
C GLN A 19 -4.46 -5.40 10.31
N ALA A 20 -4.65 -5.95 9.10
CA ALA A 20 -5.34 -5.28 8.01
C ALA A 20 -6.76 -4.85 8.40
N GLN A 21 -7.53 -5.77 9.00
CA GLN A 21 -8.88 -5.46 9.47
C GLN A 21 -8.88 -4.36 10.54
N LYS A 22 -7.95 -4.42 11.51
CA LYS A 22 -7.84 -3.42 12.57
C LYS A 22 -7.48 -2.04 12.01
N ILE A 23 -6.56 -1.97 11.04
CA ILE A 23 -6.19 -0.73 10.37
C ILE A 23 -7.40 -0.14 9.66
N VAL A 24 -8.14 -0.94 8.88
CA VAL A 24 -9.37 -0.50 8.22
C VAL A 24 -10.39 -0.01 9.24
N ASP A 25 -10.61 -0.72 10.35
CA ASP A 25 -11.56 -0.32 11.39
C ASP A 25 -11.21 1.01 12.06
N ILE A 26 -9.92 1.30 12.25
CA ILE A 26 -9.46 2.59 12.80
C ILE A 26 -9.61 3.71 11.78
N LEU A 27 -9.13 3.47 10.56
CA LEU A 27 -9.04 4.50 9.53
C LEU A 27 -10.39 4.81 8.89
N LYS A 28 -11.33 3.84 8.88
CA LYS A 28 -12.67 4.07 8.32
C LYS A 28 -13.54 5.05 9.09
N GLN A 29 -13.19 5.27 10.36
CA GLN A 29 -13.88 6.20 11.24
C GLN A 29 -13.33 7.63 11.14
N LYS A 30 -12.29 7.86 10.32
CA LYS A 30 -11.68 9.18 10.18
C LYS A 30 -12.48 10.02 9.19
N THR A 31 -12.75 11.27 9.59
CA THR A 31 -13.48 12.25 8.77
C THR A 31 -12.56 13.01 7.79
N LEU A 32 -11.26 13.05 8.06
CA LEU A 32 -10.26 13.64 7.19
C LEU A 32 -9.87 12.69 6.05
N PRO A 33 -9.46 13.20 4.87
CA PRO A 33 -8.88 12.36 3.82
C PRO A 33 -7.68 11.57 4.36
N VAL A 34 -7.61 10.28 4.03
CA VAL A 34 -6.58 9.37 4.53
C VAL A 34 -5.69 8.92 3.37
N ILE A 35 -4.38 8.97 3.60
CA ILE A 35 -3.37 8.25 2.83
C ILE A 35 -2.68 7.28 3.80
N LEU A 36 -2.61 6.01 3.43
CA LEU A 36 -1.87 4.97 4.13
C LEU A 36 -0.79 4.44 3.19
N ALA A 37 0.45 4.40 3.68
CA ALA A 37 1.58 3.81 2.95
C ALA A 37 2.26 2.74 3.80
N GLY A 38 2.94 1.79 3.17
CA GLY A 38 3.74 0.83 3.91
C GLY A 38 4.05 -0.46 3.16
N ASP A 39 4.83 -1.29 3.83
CA ASP A 39 5.04 -2.68 3.44
C ASP A 39 3.89 -3.54 3.97
N PHE A 40 3.09 -4.10 3.06
CA PHE A 40 1.93 -4.91 3.41
C PHE A 40 2.29 -6.40 3.48
N ASN A 41 3.52 -6.77 3.09
CA ASN A 41 4.01 -8.14 3.01
C ASN A 41 3.08 -9.08 2.24
N ALA A 42 2.36 -8.55 1.24
CA ALA A 42 1.32 -9.26 0.52
C ALA A 42 1.17 -8.73 -0.90
N VAL A 43 0.95 -9.64 -1.86
CA VAL A 43 0.73 -9.28 -3.26
C VAL A 43 -0.75 -9.05 -3.55
N VAL A 44 -1.05 -8.36 -4.66
CA VAL A 44 -2.41 -7.95 -5.06
C VAL A 44 -3.42 -9.10 -5.12
N SER A 45 -2.98 -10.33 -5.41
CA SER A 45 -3.86 -11.50 -5.48
C SER A 45 -4.26 -12.09 -4.12
N THR A 46 -3.75 -11.56 -3.00
CA THR A 46 -4.01 -12.11 -1.66
C THR A 46 -5.30 -11.55 -1.05
N PRO A 47 -5.97 -12.31 -0.15
CA PRO A 47 -7.16 -11.82 0.58
C PRO A 47 -6.89 -10.55 1.40
N LEU A 48 -5.65 -10.36 1.85
CA LEU A 48 -5.24 -9.18 2.59
C LEU A 48 -5.40 -7.90 1.78
N ILE A 49 -4.98 -7.90 0.51
CA ILE A 49 -5.13 -6.72 -0.35
C ILE A 49 -6.60 -6.45 -0.63
N THR A 50 -7.44 -7.49 -0.76
CA THR A 50 -8.90 -7.32 -0.86
C THR A 50 -9.50 -6.57 0.34
N ILE A 51 -9.01 -6.81 1.57
CA ILE A 51 -9.48 -6.08 2.76
C ILE A 51 -9.21 -4.57 2.62
N PHE A 52 -8.00 -4.19 2.15
CA PHE A 52 -7.68 -2.79 1.91
C PHE A 52 -8.45 -2.22 0.71
N ASP A 53 -8.53 -2.94 -0.41
CA ASP A 53 -9.19 -2.50 -1.65
C ASP A 53 -10.71 -2.29 -1.46
N ASN A 54 -11.33 -2.93 -0.46
CA ASN A 54 -12.74 -2.70 -0.10
C ASN A 54 -13.00 -1.31 0.52
N TYR A 55 -11.98 -0.63 1.03
CA TYR A 55 -12.13 0.66 1.71
C TYR A 55 -11.23 1.76 1.16
N PHE A 56 -10.09 1.39 0.60
CA PHE A 56 -9.11 2.28 0.01
C PHE A 56 -8.93 2.00 -1.48
N THR A 57 -8.44 2.99 -2.21
CA THR A 57 -7.97 2.85 -3.57
C THR A 57 -6.44 2.91 -3.56
N ARG A 58 -5.78 1.94 -4.22
CA ARG A 58 -4.33 1.97 -4.45
C ARG A 58 -3.97 3.08 -5.43
N THR A 59 -2.82 3.71 -5.23
CA THR A 59 -2.27 4.69 -6.19
C THR A 59 -1.82 4.05 -7.52
N CYS A 60 -1.72 2.72 -7.56
CA CYS A 60 -1.55 1.95 -8.78
C CYS A 60 -2.64 0.89 -8.86
N THR A 61 -3.40 0.90 -9.95
CA THR A 61 -4.39 -0.14 -10.26
C THR A 61 -3.89 -1.06 -11.36
N THR A 62 -3.07 -0.52 -12.27
CA THR A 62 -2.33 -1.23 -13.31
C THR A 62 -0.84 -0.91 -13.20
N ASN A 63 0.02 -1.83 -13.65
CA ASN A 63 1.47 -1.62 -13.76
C ASN A 63 2.14 -1.02 -12.51
N CYS A 64 1.83 -1.55 -11.32
CA CYS A 64 2.36 -1.05 -10.04
C CYS A 64 3.88 -1.05 -9.92
N GLY A 65 4.60 -1.81 -10.75
CA GLY A 65 6.04 -2.00 -10.61
C GLY A 65 6.39 -2.89 -9.42
N PHE A 66 7.50 -3.62 -9.53
CA PHE A 66 7.95 -4.51 -8.47
C PHE A 66 8.78 -3.76 -7.43
N THR A 67 8.49 -4.01 -6.17
CA THR A 67 9.10 -3.33 -5.02
C THR A 67 10.11 -4.21 -4.30
N VAL A 68 10.02 -5.54 -4.44
CA VAL A 68 10.92 -6.50 -3.79
C VAL A 68 11.13 -7.75 -4.67
N PRO A 69 12.27 -8.47 -4.53
CA PRO A 69 13.54 -7.99 -3.99
C PRO A 69 14.20 -6.99 -4.94
N VAL A 70 15.11 -6.16 -4.42
CA VAL A 70 15.80 -5.10 -5.18
C VAL A 70 16.72 -5.59 -6.32
N ILE A 71 17.00 -6.90 -6.36
CA ILE A 71 17.71 -7.56 -7.46
C ILE A 71 16.80 -8.66 -7.97
N ASN A 72 16.54 -8.69 -9.29
CA ASN A 72 15.61 -9.65 -9.92
C ASN A 72 14.17 -9.55 -9.39
N HIS A 73 13.64 -8.33 -9.30
CA HIS A 73 12.30 -7.99 -8.81
C HIS A 73 11.17 -8.87 -9.35
N THR A 74 10.35 -9.39 -8.45
CA THR A 74 9.24 -10.29 -8.81
C THR A 74 7.91 -9.92 -8.17
N ARG A 75 7.90 -9.05 -7.15
CA ARG A 75 6.70 -8.80 -6.35
C ARG A 75 6.52 -7.32 -6.02
N THR A 76 5.26 -6.93 -5.90
CA THR A 76 4.82 -5.65 -5.33
C THR A 76 4.18 -5.96 -3.99
N ILE A 77 4.82 -5.52 -2.90
CA ILE A 77 4.28 -5.67 -1.53
C ILE A 77 4.19 -4.34 -0.79
N ASP A 78 4.83 -3.30 -1.31
CA ASP A 78 4.77 -1.95 -0.78
C ASP A 78 3.71 -1.16 -1.53
N PHE A 79 2.75 -0.58 -0.80
CA PHE A 79 1.64 0.14 -1.40
C PHE A 79 1.44 1.51 -0.77
N ILE A 80 0.92 2.43 -1.59
CA ILE A 80 0.32 3.68 -1.14
C ILE A 80 -1.15 3.61 -1.53
N VAL A 81 -2.04 3.71 -0.54
CA VAL A 81 -3.49 3.64 -0.68
C VAL A 81 -4.15 4.88 -0.08
N TYR A 82 -5.34 5.24 -0.56
CA TYR A 82 -6.08 6.41 -0.09
C TYR A 82 -7.58 6.12 0.01
N GLY A 83 -8.29 6.77 0.92
CA GLY A 83 -9.75 6.63 1.10
C GLY A 83 -10.40 7.97 1.47
N ALA A 84 -11.71 8.17 1.43
CA ALA A 84 -12.84 7.37 0.91
C ALA A 84 -13.89 8.26 0.21
N GLN A 85 -13.55 9.47 -0.23
CA GLN A 85 -14.54 10.41 -0.78
C GLN A 85 -14.02 11.13 -2.04
N ASN A 86 -13.40 10.42 -3.00
CA ASN A 86 -12.92 10.97 -4.28
C ASN A 86 -12.04 12.23 -4.22
N LYS A 87 -11.58 12.62 -3.02
CA LYS A 87 -10.80 13.84 -2.82
C LYS A 87 -9.39 13.72 -3.35
N PHE A 88 -8.96 12.55 -3.81
CA PHE A 88 -7.63 12.38 -4.37
C PHE A 88 -7.71 11.96 -5.83
N THR A 89 -6.96 12.66 -6.65
CA THR A 89 -6.59 12.22 -8.00
C THR A 89 -5.12 11.89 -8.01
N VAL A 90 -4.77 10.69 -8.49
CA VAL A 90 -3.37 10.30 -8.66
C VAL A 90 -2.87 10.88 -9.98
N THR A 91 -1.93 11.82 -9.90
CA THR A 91 -1.32 12.44 -11.09
C THR A 91 -0.04 11.73 -11.50
N ARG A 92 0.59 10.99 -10.58
CA ARG A 92 1.78 10.19 -10.86
C ARG A 92 1.90 9.03 -9.87
N HIS A 93 2.37 7.90 -10.36
CA HIS A 93 2.87 6.79 -9.55
C HIS A 93 4.17 6.26 -10.19
N ARG A 94 5.18 5.96 -9.38
CA ARG A 94 6.42 5.29 -9.83
C ARG A 94 7.02 4.45 -8.71
N VAL A 95 7.60 3.32 -9.08
CA VAL A 95 8.60 2.64 -8.25
C VAL A 95 9.98 3.13 -8.68
N ILE A 96 10.74 3.67 -7.72
CA ILE A 96 12.06 4.22 -7.99
C ILE A 96 13.04 3.06 -8.12
N ALA A 97 13.78 3.01 -9.23
CA ALA A 97 14.82 2.00 -9.47
C ALA A 97 16.10 2.31 -8.67
N GLU A 98 15.95 2.46 -7.36
CA GLU A 98 17.05 2.51 -6.40
C GLU A 98 17.44 1.07 -6.05
N THR A 99 18.74 0.75 -6.06
CA THR A 99 19.21 -0.61 -5.80
C THR A 99 20.37 -0.73 -4.82
N TYR A 100 20.83 0.40 -4.27
CA TYR A 100 21.99 0.44 -3.39
C TYR A 100 21.60 0.33 -1.90
N SER A 101 20.55 1.03 -1.49
CA SER A 101 20.32 1.33 -0.07
C SER A 101 19.37 0.38 0.68
N SER A 102 18.60 -0.45 -0.02
CA SER A 102 17.60 -1.35 0.59
C SER A 102 17.30 -2.51 -0.36
N ASP A 103 16.82 -3.62 0.19
CA ASP A 103 16.22 -4.76 -0.51
C ASP A 103 14.81 -4.48 -1.04
N HIS A 104 14.22 -3.35 -0.66
CA HIS A 104 12.98 -2.80 -1.19
C HIS A 104 13.25 -1.57 -2.07
N ARG A 105 12.34 -1.33 -3.02
CA ARG A 105 12.33 -0.12 -3.85
C ARG A 105 11.32 0.90 -3.35
N PRO A 106 11.70 2.19 -3.25
CA PRO A 106 10.77 3.23 -2.85
C PRO A 106 9.61 3.37 -3.83
N VAL A 107 8.39 3.41 -3.29
CA VAL A 107 7.18 3.75 -4.04
C VAL A 107 6.91 5.24 -3.87
N MET A 108 6.71 5.95 -4.99
CA MET A 108 6.39 7.37 -4.99
C MET A 108 5.09 7.60 -5.74
N ALA A 109 4.18 8.35 -5.11
CA ALA A 109 2.97 8.82 -5.76
C ALA A 109 2.80 10.33 -5.54
N VAL A 110 2.26 11.01 -6.55
CA VAL A 110 1.78 12.39 -6.45
C VAL A 110 0.26 12.34 -6.49
N LEU A 111 -0.35 12.81 -5.41
CA LEU A 111 -1.80 12.89 -5.28
C LEU A 111 -2.19 14.37 -5.16
N GLN A 112 -3.19 14.77 -5.96
CA GLN A 112 -3.82 16.06 -5.84
C GLN A 112 -5.04 15.93 -4.93
N LEU A 113 -5.09 16.71 -3.86
CA LEU A 113 -6.27 16.85 -3.01
C LEU A 113 -7.26 17.80 -3.71
N GLN A 114 -8.52 17.38 -3.83
CA GLN A 114 -9.66 18.15 -4.33
C GLN A 114 -10.41 18.83 -3.18
#